data_AF-A0A0N5BMG5-F1
#
_entry.id   AF-A0A0N5BMG5-F1
#
_cell.length_a   1.000
_cell.length_b   1.000
_cell.length_c   1.000
_cell.angle_alpha   90.00
_cell.angle_beta   90.00
_cell.angle_gamma   90.00
#
_symmetry.space_group_name_H-M   'P 1'
#
loop_
_entity.id
_entity.type
_entity.pdbx_description
1 polymer ?
#
loop_
_entity_poly.entity_id
_entity_poly.type
_entity_poly.pdbx_seq_one_letter_code
_entity_poly.pdbx_strand_id
1 'polypeptide(L)'
;MGLSKIFFFLPRRVETFLNFLLIFLISVFVFIIIINIFGVSPASSNRFSRDILKRLEEHNSKNNDILHVRPDYSIPREGPGENGKAVYLTESEEKLAKEELKTWFMNMQAK
;
A
#
# COMPACT_ATOMS: atom_id res chain seq x y z
N MET A 1 -18.36 12.86 -46.41
CA MET A 1 -18.66 13.82 -45.32
C MET A 1 -17.36 14.53 -44.97
N GLY A 2 -17.22 15.77 -45.47
CA GLY A 2 -15.92 16.41 -45.67
C GLY A 2 -15.26 16.97 -44.41
N LEU A 3 -13.94 17.10 -44.50
CA LEU A 3 -13.02 17.78 -43.58
C LEU A 3 -13.42 19.24 -43.23
N SER A 4 -14.46 19.79 -43.86
CA SER A 4 -14.97 21.14 -43.63
C SER A 4 -15.57 21.36 -42.25
N LYS A 5 -16.01 20.30 -41.54
CA LYS A 5 -16.52 20.41 -40.18
C LYS A 5 -15.43 20.53 -39.11
N ILE A 6 -14.20 20.12 -39.40
CA ILE A 6 -13.07 20.19 -38.46
C ILE A 6 -12.64 21.66 -38.25
N PHE A 7 -12.73 22.48 -39.30
CA PHE A 7 -12.42 23.90 -39.23
C PHE A 7 -13.46 24.74 -38.47
N PHE A 8 -14.63 24.18 -38.14
CA PHE A 8 -15.63 24.87 -37.31
C PHE A 8 -15.24 24.89 -35.82
N PHE A 9 -14.45 23.90 -35.38
CA PHE A 9 -13.99 23.80 -34.00
C PHE A 9 -12.73 24.63 -33.71
N LEU A 10 -12.05 25.14 -34.74
CA LEU A 10 -10.86 25.97 -34.58
C LEU A 10 -11.28 27.42 -34.29
N PRO A 11 -10.74 28.06 -33.23
CA PRO A 11 -11.08 29.45 -32.92
C PRO A 11 -10.64 30.36 -34.07
N ARG A 12 -11.57 31.15 -34.60
CA ARG A 12 -11.32 32.05 -35.75
C ARG A 12 -10.52 33.30 -35.38
N ARG A 13 -10.45 33.67 -34.10
CA ARG A 13 -9.68 34.82 -33.60
C ARG A 13 -8.31 34.36 -33.09
N VAL A 14 -7.27 35.11 -33.43
CA VAL A 14 -5.86 34.77 -33.14
C VAL A 14 -5.61 34.59 -31.64
N GLU A 15 -6.19 35.45 -30.81
CA GLU A 15 -6.07 35.38 -29.34
C GLU A 15 -6.65 34.07 -28.77
N THR A 16 -7.85 33.70 -29.22
CA THR A 16 -8.49 32.45 -28.80
C THR A 16 -7.78 31.21 -29.35
N PHE A 17 -7.16 31.32 -30.53
CA PHE A 17 -6.36 30.24 -31.10
C PHE A 17 -5.10 30.00 -30.28
N LEU A 18 -4.43 31.06 -29.83
CA LEU A 18 -3.23 30.96 -28.99
C LEU A 18 -3.53 30.31 -27.65
N ASN A 19 -4.65 30.68 -27.01
CA ASN A 19 -5.10 30.07 -25.76
C ASN A 19 -5.47 28.59 -25.95
N PHE A 20 -6.15 28.24 -27.04
CA PHE A 20 -6.46 26.86 -27.38
C PHE A 20 -5.20 26.02 -27.59
N LEU A 21 -4.22 26.56 -28.33
CA LEU A 21 -2.93 25.91 -28.57
C LEU A 21 -2.17 25.68 -27.27
N LEU A 22 -2.16 26.68 -26.38
CA LEU A 22 -1.51 26.57 -25.07
C LEU A 22 -2.12 25.45 -24.21
N ILE A 23 -3.45 25.41 -24.11
CA ILE A 23 -4.17 24.36 -23.37
C ILE A 23 -3.91 22.98 -23.98
N PHE A 24 -3.89 22.89 -25.32
CA PHE A 24 -3.58 21.64 -26.02
C PHE A 24 -2.17 21.13 -25.68
N LEU A 25 -1.16 22.00 -25.70
CA LEU A 25 0.22 21.62 -25.35
C LEU A 25 0.34 21.16 -23.90
N ILE A 26 -0.33 21.84 -22.96
CA ILE A 26 -0.35 21.44 -21.55
C ILE A 26 -1.02 20.07 -21.38
N SER A 27 -2.14 19.84 -22.07
CA SER A 27 -2.87 18.57 -22.04
C SER A 27 -2.01 17.40 -22.57
N VAL A 28 -1.32 17.60 -23.70
CA VAL A 28 -0.39 16.61 -24.26
C VAL A 28 0.77 16.33 -23.29
N PHE A 29 1.35 17.36 -22.67
CA PHE A 29 2.43 17.21 -21.71
C PHE A 29 2.01 16.38 -20.48
N VAL A 30 0.84 16.69 -19.90
CA VAL A 30 0.28 15.93 -18.77
C VAL A 30 -0.04 14.49 -19.18
N PHE A 31 -0.56 14.28 -20.38
CA PHE A 31 -0.83 12.93 -20.91
C PHE A 31 0.45 12.10 -21.07
N ILE A 32 1.55 12.70 -21.53
CA ILE A 32 2.87 12.04 -21.61
C ILE A 32 3.37 11.65 -20.21
N ILE A 33 3.21 12.53 -19.21
CA ILE A 33 3.59 12.22 -17.82
C ILE A 33 2.76 11.04 -17.30
N ILE A 34 1.45 11.04 -17.55
CA ILE A 34 0.56 9.93 -17.15
C ILE A 34 0.99 8.64 -17.84
N ILE A 35 1.32 8.65 -19.14
CA ILE A 35 1.87 7.47 -19.82
C ILE A 35 3.24 7.09 -19.26
N ASN A 36 4.10 8.01 -18.83
CA ASN A 36 5.38 7.62 -18.25
C ASN A 36 5.20 6.95 -16.87
N ILE A 37 4.26 7.46 -16.06
CA ILE A 37 3.95 6.92 -14.73
C ILE A 37 3.17 5.60 -14.82
N PHE A 38 2.16 5.52 -15.70
CA PHE A 38 1.21 4.42 -15.78
C PHE A 38 1.40 3.52 -17.02
N GLY A 39 2.22 3.94 -17.98
CA GLY A 39 2.43 3.24 -19.25
C GLY A 39 3.46 2.14 -19.14
N VAL A 40 2.94 0.96 -18.81
CA VAL A 40 3.09 -0.26 -19.63
C VAL A 40 4.53 -0.54 -20.06
N SER A 41 5.26 -1.28 -19.22
CA SER A 41 6.39 -2.10 -19.69
C SER A 41 5.89 -3.16 -20.67
N PRO A 42 6.16 -3.09 -21.98
CA PRO A 42 5.82 -4.15 -22.90
C PRO A 42 7.01 -5.10 -23.01
N ALA A 43 6.73 -6.40 -22.86
CA ALA A 43 7.48 -7.49 -23.49
C ALA A 43 8.85 -7.95 -22.91
N SER A 44 9.15 -7.78 -21.62
CA SER A 44 10.27 -8.51 -20.97
C SER A 44 9.89 -9.32 -19.71
N SER A 45 8.59 -9.37 -19.36
CA SER A 45 8.13 -10.03 -18.13
C SER A 45 7.93 -11.55 -18.26
N ASN A 46 7.71 -12.08 -19.47
CA ASN A 46 7.29 -13.50 -19.62
C ASN A 46 8.40 -14.55 -19.41
N ARG A 47 9.68 -14.16 -19.43
CA ARG A 47 10.80 -15.07 -19.09
C ARG A 47 11.20 -14.95 -17.62
N PHE A 48 11.34 -13.73 -17.12
CA PHE A 48 11.67 -13.48 -15.72
C PHE A 48 10.59 -14.02 -14.76
N SER A 49 9.32 -13.83 -15.09
CA SER A 49 8.20 -14.27 -14.25
C SER A 49 8.13 -15.81 -14.16
N ARG A 50 8.42 -16.54 -15.24
CA ARG A 50 8.49 -18.02 -15.21
C ARG A 50 9.65 -18.53 -14.36
N ASP A 51 10.80 -17.86 -14.42
CA ASP A 51 11.99 -18.25 -13.67
C ASP A 51 11.83 -17.98 -12.16
N ILE A 52 11.14 -16.88 -11.80
CA ILE A 52 10.74 -16.59 -10.41
C ILE A 52 9.73 -17.61 -9.91
N LEU A 53 8.66 -17.86 -10.69
CA LEU A 53 7.62 -18.83 -10.29
C LEU A 53 8.22 -20.20 -10.05
N LYS A 54 9.14 -20.66 -10.91
CA LYS A 54 9.84 -21.93 -10.75
C LYS A 54 10.70 -21.98 -9.49
N ARG A 55 11.42 -20.89 -9.15
CA ARG A 55 12.19 -20.80 -7.90
C ARG A 55 11.31 -20.77 -6.65
N LEU A 56 10.16 -20.09 -6.72
CA LEU A 56 9.18 -20.06 -5.62
C LEU A 56 8.54 -21.43 -5.41
N GLU A 57 8.20 -22.14 -6.49
CA GLU A 57 7.66 -23.49 -6.45
C GLU A 57 8.68 -24.49 -5.88
N GLU A 58 9.95 -24.39 -6.30
CA GLU A 58 11.05 -25.22 -5.75
C GLU A 58 11.33 -24.90 -4.28
N HIS A 59 11.27 -23.63 -3.87
CA HIS A 59 11.41 -23.22 -2.48
C HIS A 59 10.24 -23.70 -1.61
N ASN A 60 9.00 -23.60 -2.09
CA ASN A 60 7.81 -24.07 -1.38
C ASN A 60 7.78 -25.60 -1.27
N SER A 61 8.24 -26.34 -2.29
CA SER A 61 8.33 -27.80 -2.23
C SER A 61 9.41 -28.29 -1.26
N LYS A 62 10.43 -27.48 -0.98
CA LYS A 62 11.55 -27.83 -0.09
C LYS A 62 11.30 -27.39 1.36
N ASN A 63 10.52 -26.32 1.57
CA ASN A 63 10.09 -25.83 2.86
C ASN A 63 8.64 -26.26 3.18
N ASN A 64 8.41 -27.56 3.30
CA ASN A 64 7.23 -28.07 4.02
C ASN A 64 7.33 -27.83 5.54
N ASP A 65 8.37 -27.14 6.00
CA ASP A 65 8.44 -26.56 7.34
C ASP A 65 7.43 -25.42 7.41
N ILE A 66 6.32 -25.71 8.09
CA ILE A 66 5.26 -24.76 8.40
C ILE A 66 5.87 -23.59 9.17
N LEU A 67 6.20 -22.49 8.45
CA LEU A 67 6.77 -21.27 9.04
C LEU A 67 5.84 -20.63 10.08
N HIS A 68 4.54 -20.91 10.00
CA HIS A 68 3.52 -20.36 10.90
C HIS A 68 2.48 -21.41 11.28
N VAL A 69 2.53 -21.87 12.53
CA VAL A 69 1.50 -22.73 13.13
C VAL A 69 0.34 -21.85 13.59
N ARG A 70 -0.87 -22.12 13.07
CA ARG A 70 -2.09 -21.47 13.57
C ARG A 70 -2.27 -21.87 15.04
N PRO A 71 -2.38 -20.92 15.98
CA PRO A 71 -2.66 -21.25 17.37
C PRO A 71 -4.06 -21.84 17.51
N ASP A 72 -4.22 -22.80 18.40
CA ASP A 72 -5.51 -23.38 18.72
C ASP A 72 -6.27 -22.46 19.69
N TYR A 73 -7.28 -21.76 19.16
CA TYR A 73 -8.14 -20.86 19.92
C TYR A 73 -9.24 -21.57 20.71
N SER A 74 -9.37 -22.91 20.57
CA SER A 74 -10.30 -23.69 21.40
C SER A 74 -9.74 -23.96 22.81
N ILE A 75 -8.41 -23.81 22.98
CA ILE A 75 -7.73 -24.01 24.25
C ILE A 75 -7.77 -22.69 25.04
N PRO A 76 -8.36 -22.67 26.25
CA PRO A 76 -8.35 -21.48 27.09
C PRO A 76 -6.91 -21.15 27.52
N ARG A 77 -6.59 -19.87 27.58
CA ARG A 77 -5.29 -19.39 28.05
C ARG A 77 -5.32 -19.19 29.55
N GLU A 78 -4.19 -19.44 30.17
CA GLU A 78 -3.97 -19.17 31.58
C GLU A 78 -2.91 -18.08 31.71
N GLY A 79 -3.22 -17.03 32.48
CA GLY A 79 -2.32 -15.91 32.70
C GLY A 79 -3.01 -14.73 33.37
N PRO A 80 -2.24 -13.72 33.78
CA PRO A 80 -2.78 -12.47 34.28
C PRO A 80 -3.65 -11.80 33.21
N GLY A 81 -4.77 -11.20 33.61
CA GLY A 81 -5.67 -10.50 32.68
C GLY A 81 -6.66 -11.39 31.93
N GLU A 82 -6.48 -12.72 31.92
CA GLU A 82 -7.39 -13.64 31.25
C GLU A 82 -8.81 -13.56 31.85
N ASN A 83 -9.82 -13.63 30.98
CA ASN A 83 -11.23 -13.43 31.33
C ASN A 83 -11.54 -12.07 31.99
N GLY A 84 -10.75 -11.03 31.71
CA GLY A 84 -10.96 -9.67 32.23
C GLY A 84 -10.62 -9.52 33.71
N LYS A 85 -9.83 -10.45 34.27
CA LYS A 85 -9.34 -10.35 35.65
C LYS A 85 -8.39 -9.16 35.79
N ALA A 86 -8.41 -8.52 36.96
CA ALA A 86 -7.45 -7.47 37.26
C ALA A 86 -6.02 -8.04 37.34
N VAL A 87 -5.05 -7.28 36.81
CA VAL A 87 -3.62 -7.56 36.94
C VAL A 87 -3.08 -6.66 38.04
N TYR A 88 -2.52 -7.28 39.09
CA TYR A 88 -1.91 -6.57 40.21
C TYR A 88 -0.41 -6.42 39.99
N LEU A 89 0.09 -5.21 40.18
CA LEU A 89 1.50 -4.87 40.01
C LEU A 89 2.24 -4.94 41.34
N THR A 90 3.53 -5.23 41.28
CA THR A 90 4.44 -5.01 42.41
C THR A 90 4.72 -3.51 42.60
N GLU A 91 5.20 -3.11 43.78
CA GLU A 91 5.52 -1.69 44.07
C GLU A 91 6.54 -1.10 43.07
N SER A 92 7.52 -1.90 42.64
CA SER A 92 8.48 -1.51 41.62
C SER A 92 7.84 -1.28 40.25
N GLU A 93 6.87 -2.13 39.87
CA GLU A 93 6.17 -2.04 38.59
C GLU A 93 5.19 -0.88 38.59
N GLU A 94 4.53 -0.59 39.72
CA GLU A 94 3.67 0.60 39.84
C GLU A 94 4.42 1.90 39.62
N LYS A 95 5.64 2.00 40.17
CA LYS A 95 6.45 3.20 40.01
C LYS A 95 6.78 3.44 38.52
N LEU A 96 7.21 2.39 37.84
CA LEU A 96 7.56 2.46 36.43
C LEU A 96 6.32 2.70 35.54
N ALA A 97 5.20 2.03 35.85
CA ALA A 97 3.92 2.26 35.19
C ALA A 97 3.46 3.73 35.29
N LYS A 98 3.64 4.39 36.45
CA LYS A 98 3.29 5.81 36.63
C LYS A 98 4.13 6.74 35.76
N GLU A 99 5.40 6.42 35.55
CA GLU A 99 6.30 7.19 34.68
C GLU A 99 5.91 7.01 33.20
N GLU A 100 5.63 5.77 32.79
CA GLU A 100 5.30 5.38 31.42
C GLU A 100 3.88 5.77 30.99
N LEU A 101 2.92 5.82 31.92
CA LEU A 101 1.51 6.14 31.63
C LEU A 101 1.36 7.51 30.96
N LYS A 102 2.23 8.47 31.29
CA LYS A 102 2.22 9.81 30.68
C LYS A 102 2.65 9.80 29.22
N THR A 103 3.51 8.86 28.84
CA THR A 103 4.06 8.75 27.49
C THR A 103 3.17 7.89 26.61
N TRP A 104 2.75 6.74 27.13
CA TRP A 104 2.05 5.72 26.36
C TRP A 104 0.53 5.77 26.53
N PHE A 105 0.03 6.53 27.51
CA PHE A 105 -1.39 6.62 27.85
C PHE A 105 -2.02 5.26 28.18
N MET A 106 -1.20 4.28 28.56
CA MET A 106 -1.59 2.93 29.00
C MET A 106 -0.57 2.34 29.97
N ASN A 107 -0.99 1.38 30.78
CA ASN A 107 -0.10 0.67 31.71
C ASN A 107 0.65 -0.45 30.97
N MET A 108 1.89 -0.16 30.56
CA MET A 108 2.75 -1.13 29.86
C MET A 108 3.29 -2.23 30.78
N GLN A 109 3.16 -2.09 32.10
CA GLN A 109 3.66 -3.04 33.08
C GLN A 109 2.61 -4.09 33.49
N ALA A 110 1.35 -3.92 33.09
CA ALA A 110 0.30 -4.91 33.32
C ALA A 110 0.54 -6.15 32.44
N LYS A 111 1.04 -7.23 33.05
CA LYS A 111 1.38 -8.50 32.40
C LYS A 111 1.00 -9.68 33.27
#